data_AF-A0A7U9HBM8-F1
#
_entry.id   AF-A0A7U9HBM8-F1
#
_cell.length_a   1.000
_cell.length_b   1.000
_cell.length_c   1.000
_cell.angle_alpha   90.00
_cell.angle_beta   90.00
_cell.angle_gamma   90.00
#
_symmetry.space_group_name_H-M   'P 1'
#
loop_
_entity.id
_entity.type
_entity.pdbx_description
1 polymer ?
#
loop_
_entity_poly.entity_id
_entity_poly.type
_entity_poly.pdbx_seq_one_letter_code
_entity_poly.pdbx_strand_id
1 'polypeptide(L)' 'MHVRGFETALHRYLADSGLVFGCFDFALTGDGSSPDDWWAIECNPNGQWGWLPDAFAITEAFADILSTEGSGSS' A
#
# COMPACT_ATOMS: atom_id res chain seq x y z
N MET A 1 -11.28 12.76 -6.55
CA MET A 1 -9.89 12.37 -6.89
C MET A 1 -9.97 11.26 -7.94
N HIS A 2 -9.33 11.36 -9.11
CA HIS A 2 -9.25 10.20 -10.02
C HIS A 2 -8.35 9.16 -9.33
N VAL A 3 -8.75 7.88 -9.24
CA VAL A 3 -8.04 6.81 -8.48
C VAL A 3 -6.51 6.82 -8.66
N ARG A 4 -6.04 7.18 -9.86
CA ARG A 4 -4.61 7.33 -10.19
C ARG A 4 -3.84 8.34 -9.33
N GLY A 5 -4.46 9.43 -8.91
CA GLY A 5 -3.82 10.44 -8.07
C GLY A 5 -3.59 9.97 -6.64
N PHE A 6 -4.48 9.12 -6.14
CA PHE A 6 -4.39 8.54 -4.80
C PHE A 6 -3.28 7.48 -4.75
N GLU A 7 -3.30 6.53 -5.69
CA GLU A 7 -2.29 5.49 -5.83
C GLU A 7 -0.86 6.08 -5.97
N THR A 8 -0.70 7.13 -6.79
CA THR A 8 0.59 7.83 -6.94
C THR A 8 1.10 8.41 -5.61
N ALA A 9 0.21 8.94 -4.77
CA ALA A 9 0.58 9.49 -3.48
C ALA A 9 1.04 8.40 -2.50
N LEU A 10 0.39 7.22 -2.50
CA LEU A 10 0.79 6.09 -1.65
C LEU A 10 2.16 5.53 -2.07
N HIS A 11 2.40 5.36 -3.37
CA HIS A 11 3.71 4.93 -3.86
C HIS A 11 4.81 5.92 -3.51
N ARG A 12 4.54 7.23 -3.62
CA ARG A 12 5.49 8.25 -3.19
C ARG A 12 5.78 8.18 -1.70
N TYR A 13 4.75 8.00 -0.86
CA TYR A 13 4.92 7.82 0.58
C TYR A 13 5.83 6.62 0.90
N LEU A 14 5.58 5.46 0.27
CA LEU A 14 6.40 4.27 0.45
C LEU A 14 7.86 4.50 0.04
N ALA A 15 8.08 5.12 -1.13
CA ALA A 15 9.42 5.45 -1.62
C ALA A 15 10.16 6.42 -0.70
N ASP A 16 9.51 7.51 -0.27
CA ASP A 16 10.08 8.50 0.66
C ASP A 16 10.37 7.89 2.05
N SER A 17 9.65 6.81 2.42
CA SER A 17 9.82 6.08 3.69
C SER A 17 10.80 4.90 3.60
N GLY A 18 11.31 4.56 2.41
CA GLY A 18 12.15 3.38 2.18
C GLY A 18 11.42 2.04 2.38
N LEU A 19 10.10 2.03 2.16
CA LEU A 19 9.26 0.85 2.31
C LEU A 19 8.90 0.27 0.94
N VAL A 20 8.93 -1.06 0.83
CA VAL A 20 8.39 -1.79 -0.34
C VAL A 20 6.93 -2.25 -0.13
N PHE A 21 6.43 -2.11 1.11
CA PHE A 21 5.09 -2.53 1.52
C PHE A 21 4.58 -1.64 2.68
N GLY A 22 3.26 -1.44 2.74
CA GLY A 22 2.58 -0.87 3.90
C GLY A 22 1.08 -1.13 3.87
N CYS A 23 0.50 -1.40 5.05
CA CYS A 23 -0.93 -1.39 5.25
C CYS A 23 -1.37 0.03 5.61
N PHE A 24 -2.23 0.63 4.80
CA PHE A 24 -2.70 2.00 5.02
C PHE A 24 -4.14 2.02 5.52
N ASP A 25 -4.37 2.80 6.56
CA ASP A 25 -5.70 3.02 7.11
C ASP A 25 -6.19 4.43 6.77
N PHE A 26 -7.41 4.50 6.22
CA PHE A 26 -8.09 5.75 5.90
C PHE A 26 -9.47 5.78 6.54
N ALA A 27 -9.90 6.97 6.96
CA ALA A 27 -11.28 7.25 7.32
C ALA A 27 -11.95 8.09 6.23
N LEU A 28 -13.24 7.83 6.04
CA LEU A 28 -14.11 8.70 5.26
C LEU A 28 -14.85 9.65 6.20
N THR A 29 -14.72 10.95 5.97
CA THR A 29 -15.48 12.00 6.66
C THR A 29 -16.69 12.46 5.87
N GLY A 30 -16.80 12.05 4.59
CA GLY A 30 -17.90 12.34 3.68
C GLY A 30 -18.28 11.12 2.83
N ASP A 31 -18.87 11.34 1.64
CA ASP A 31 -19.31 10.26 0.74
C ASP A 31 -18.16 9.67 -0.11
N GLY A 32 -16.97 10.26 -0.01
CA GLY A 32 -15.75 9.80 -0.68
C GLY A 32 -15.58 10.34 -2.10
N SER A 33 -16.46 11.23 -2.56
CA SER A 33 -16.39 11.83 -3.90
C SER A 33 -15.34 12.94 -3.97
N SER A 34 -15.12 13.68 -2.88
CA SER A 34 -14.10 14.74 -2.78
C SER A 34 -12.80 14.19 -2.18
N PRO A 35 -11.61 14.66 -2.62
CA PRO A 35 -10.36 14.38 -1.91
C PRO A 35 -10.41 14.76 -0.42
N ASP A 36 -11.14 15.82 -0.07
CA ASP A 36 -11.27 16.30 1.31
C ASP A 36 -12.11 15.37 2.20
N ASP A 37 -12.79 14.38 1.61
CA ASP A 37 -13.56 13.37 2.35
C ASP A 37 -12.68 12.25 2.91
N TRP A 38 -11.40 12.18 2.52
CA TRP A 38 -10.49 11.10 2.88
C TRP A 38 -9.44 11.57 3.86
N TRP A 39 -9.37 10.91 5.01
CA TRP A 39 -8.39 11.19 6.06
C TRP A 39 -7.42 10.02 6.22
N ALA A 40 -6.12 10.26 6.02
CA ALA A 40 -5.08 9.25 6.28
C ALA A 40 -4.79 9.17 7.78
N ILE A 41 -4.82 7.96 8.33
CA ILE A 41 -4.60 7.72 9.77
C ILE A 41 -3.16 7.23 10.00
N GLU A 42 -2.81 6.10 9.39
CA GLU A 42 -1.48 5.51 9.54
C GLU A 42 -1.07 4.67 8.34
N CYS A 43 0.24 4.40 8.28
CA CYS A 43 0.82 3.33 7.48
C CYS A 43 1.56 2.39 8.43
N ASN A 44 1.11 1.15 8.53
CA ASN A 44 1.74 0.11 9.31
C ASN A 44 2.58 -0.81 8.40
N PRO A 45 3.92 -0.73 8.42
CA PRO A 45 4.78 -1.56 7.58
C PRO A 45 4.73 -3.05 7.95
N ASN A 46 4.25 -3.40 9.15
CA ASN A 46 4.06 -4.77 9.62
C ASN A 46 2.56 -5.13 9.76
N GLY A 47 1.69 -4.36 9.09
CA GLY A 47 0.24 -4.55 9.16
C GLY A 47 -0.17 -5.95 8.70
N GLN A 48 -1.18 -6.51 9.37
CA GLN A 48 -1.70 -7.84 9.03
C GLN A 48 -2.66 -7.73 7.85
N TRP A 49 -2.37 -8.47 6.78
CA TRP A 49 -3.14 -8.47 5.53
C TRP A 49 -3.82 -9.83 5.24
N GLY A 50 -3.50 -10.88 6.02
CA GLY A 50 -3.92 -12.25 5.73
C GLY A 50 -5.43 -12.53 5.83
N TRP A 51 -6.21 -11.58 6.35
CA TRP A 51 -7.67 -11.67 6.46
C TRP A 51 -8.41 -10.99 5.29
N LEU A 52 -7.69 -10.31 4.39
CA LEU A 52 -8.27 -9.67 3.21
C LEU A 52 -8.67 -10.72 2.16
N PRO A 53 -9.74 -10.48 1.37
CA PRO A 53 -10.16 -11.40 0.31
C PRO A 53 -9.06 -11.74 -0.70
N ASP A 54 -8.16 -10.79 -0.97
CA ASP A 54 -7.06 -10.92 -1.93
C ASP A 54 -5.72 -11.31 -1.29
N ALA A 55 -5.73 -11.89 -0.09
CA ALA A 55 -4.50 -12.28 0.63
C ALA A 55 -3.56 -13.17 -0.19
N PHE A 56 -4.08 -14.01 -1.09
CA PHE A 56 -3.25 -14.83 -1.96
C PHE A 56 -2.43 -14.00 -2.95
N ALA A 57 -3.03 -13.00 -3.60
CA ALA A 57 -2.32 -12.10 -4.50
C ALA A 57 -1.25 -11.28 -3.76
N ILE A 58 -1.54 -10.87 -2.52
CA ILE A 58 -0.56 -10.20 -1.65
C ILE A 58 0.62 -11.15 -1.32
N THR A 59 0.33 -12.43 -1.07
CA THR A 59 1.35 -13.46 -0.83
C THR A 59 2.26 -13.65 -2.04
N GLU A 60 1.69 -13.75 -3.25
CA GLU A 60 2.47 -13.85 -4.50
C GLU A 60 3.35 -12.61 -4.71
N ALA A 61 2.82 -11.40 -4.48
CA ALA A 61 3.60 -10.18 -4.59
C ALA A 61 4.79 -10.16 -3.61
N PHE A 62 4.62 -10.61 -2.37
CA PHE A 62 5.73 -10.77 -1.43
C PHE A 62 6.75 -11.80 -1.90
N ALA A 63 6.29 -12.94 -2.43
CA ALA A 63 7.18 -13.97 -2.96
C ALA A 63 8.01 -13.43 -4.15
N ASP A 64 7.41 -12.66 -5.04
CA ASP A 64 8.08 -12.03 -6.18
C ASP A 64 9.15 -11.02 -5.73
N ILE A 65 8.83 -10.15 -4.77
CA ILE A 65 9.79 -9.19 -4.20
C ILE A 65 10.99 -9.92 -3.60
N LEU A 66 10.74 -10.89 -2.73
CA LEU A 66 11.80 -11.63 -2.02
C LEU A 66 12.65 -12.49 -2.97
N SER A 67 12.05 -13.02 -4.05
CA SER A 67 12.77 -13.82 -5.05
C SER A 67 13.60 -12.96 -6.00
N THR A 68 13.16 -11.73 -6.29
CA THR A 68 13.85 -10.79 -7.18
C THR A 68 15.07 -10.17 -6.50
N GLU A 69 15.00 -9.84 -5.20
CA GLU A 69 16.14 -9.32 -4.45
C GLU A 69 17.29 -10.35 -4.28
N GLY A 70 16.98 -11.65 -4.35
CA GLY A 70 17.99 -12.71 -4.36
C GLY A 70 18.80 -12.83 -5.66
N SER A 71 18.35 -12.20 -6.75
CA SER A 71 18.98 -12.28 -8.07
C SER A 71 19.86 -11.06 -8.42
N GLY A 72 19.98 -10.10 -7.50
CA GLY A 72 20.75 -8.85 -7.67
C GLY A 72 22.23 -8.90 -7.26
N SER A 73 22.79 -10.09 -7.01
CA SER A 73 24.22 -10.27 -6.72
C SER A 73 24.78 -11.42 -7.57
N SER A 74 25.21 -11.10 -8.79
CA SER A 74 26.19 -11.86 -9.58
C SER A 74 26.87 -10.92 -10.57
#